data_AF-A0A6P6CEY2-F1
#
_entry.id   AF-A0A6P6CEY2-F1
#
_cell.length_a   1.000
_cell.length_b   1.000
_cell.length_c   1.000
_cell.angle_alpha   90.00
_cell.angle_beta   90.00
_cell.angle_gamma   90.00
#
_symmetry.space_group_name_H-M   'P 1'
#
loop_
_entity.id
_entity.type
_entity.pdbx_description
1 polymer ?
#
loop_
_entity_poly.entity_id
_entity_poly.type
_entity_poly.pdbx_seq_one_letter_code
_entity_poly.pdbx_strand_id
1 'polypeptide(L)'
;GGASSWLLDGNNWLLCYGFLYLALYAQVSQSKPCERTGSCFSGRCVNSTCLCDPGWVGDQCQHCQGRFKLTEPSGYLTDGPINYKYKTKCTWLIEGYPNAVLRLRFNHFATECSWDHMYVYDGDSIYAPLIAVLR
;
A
#
# COMPACT_ATOMS: atom_id res chain seq x y z
N GLY A 1 -45.60 37.85 -41.61
CA GLY A 1 -44.46 36.97 -41.90
C GLY A 1 -43.64 36.89 -40.65
N GLY A 2 -43.43 35.73 -40.03
CA GLY A 2 -42.70 34.57 -40.56
C GLY A 2 -41.30 34.61 -39.91
N ALA A 3 -40.67 33.54 -39.43
CA ALA A 3 -41.00 32.13 -39.36
C ALA A 3 -40.15 31.53 -38.21
N SER A 4 -40.77 30.59 -37.48
CA SER A 4 -40.23 29.35 -36.91
C SER A 4 -38.71 29.14 -36.69
N SER A 5 -38.45 28.62 -35.49
CA SER A 5 -37.35 27.74 -35.06
C SER A 5 -36.65 26.92 -36.15
N TRP A 6 -35.31 27.00 -36.20
CA TRP A 6 -34.38 25.99 -36.72
C TRP A 6 -33.07 26.16 -35.90
N LEU A 7 -32.86 25.32 -34.88
CA LEU A 7 -32.07 24.08 -34.91
C LEU A 7 -30.58 24.30 -35.25
N LEU A 8 -29.78 23.95 -34.26
CA LEU A 8 -28.37 23.55 -34.26
C LEU A 8 -27.86 23.12 -35.65
N ASP A 9 -27.03 23.93 -36.30
CA ASP A 9 -26.34 23.53 -37.52
C ASP A 9 -24.86 23.90 -37.46
N GLY A 10 -24.01 22.86 -37.59
CA GLY A 10 -22.58 22.97 -37.83
C GLY A 10 -21.69 22.33 -36.76
N ASN A 11 -21.22 21.09 -37.04
CA ASN A 11 -20.14 20.37 -36.35
C ASN A 11 -20.43 19.60 -35.05
N ASN A 12 -21.63 19.02 -34.94
CA ASN A 12 -21.88 17.99 -33.92
C ASN A 12 -20.98 16.74 -34.13
N TRP A 13 -20.61 16.43 -35.38
CA TRP A 13 -19.79 15.23 -35.68
C TRP A 13 -18.34 15.33 -35.22
N LEU A 14 -17.70 16.51 -35.32
CA LEU A 14 -16.32 16.68 -34.85
C LEU A 14 -16.22 16.61 -33.33
N LEU A 15 -17.24 17.12 -32.62
CA LEU A 15 -17.35 16.97 -31.17
C LEU A 15 -17.55 15.49 -30.83
N CYS A 16 -18.48 14.79 -31.49
CA CYS A 16 -18.68 13.36 -31.27
C CYS A 16 -17.42 12.54 -31.57
N TYR A 17 -16.69 12.81 -32.66
CA TYR A 17 -15.42 12.15 -32.97
C TYR A 17 -14.33 12.49 -31.96
N GLY A 18 -14.25 13.75 -31.50
CA GLY A 18 -13.34 14.18 -30.45
C GLY A 18 -13.66 13.51 -29.10
N PHE A 19 -14.94 13.41 -28.74
CA PHE A 19 -15.41 12.70 -27.55
C PHE A 19 -15.19 11.19 -27.66
N LEU A 20 -15.43 10.57 -28.82
CA LEU A 20 -15.16 9.16 -29.08
C LEU A 20 -13.66 8.88 -29.07
N TYR A 21 -12.84 9.76 -29.62
CA TYR A 21 -11.37 9.66 -29.60
C TYR A 21 -10.82 9.85 -28.19
N LEU A 22 -11.31 10.84 -27.43
CA LEU A 22 -10.99 11.01 -26.01
C LEU A 22 -11.51 9.85 -25.16
N ALA A 23 -12.67 9.27 -25.46
CA ALA A 23 -13.17 8.09 -24.79
C ALA A 23 -12.33 6.85 -25.12
N LEU A 24 -11.92 6.67 -26.37
CA LEU A 24 -11.00 5.61 -26.81
C LEU A 24 -9.60 5.78 -26.20
N TYR A 25 -9.11 7.01 -26.02
CA TYR A 25 -7.86 7.29 -25.30
C TYR A 25 -8.01 7.17 -23.77
N ALA A 26 -9.16 7.54 -23.20
CA ALA A 26 -9.46 7.35 -21.78
C ALA A 26 -9.62 5.87 -21.41
N GLN A 27 -9.80 4.98 -22.39
CA GLN A 27 -9.76 3.53 -22.20
C GLN A 27 -8.33 2.97 -22.12
N VAL A 28 -7.29 3.80 -22.33
CA VAL A 28 -5.89 3.41 -22.14
C VAL A 28 -5.42 3.86 -20.75
N SER A 29 -5.90 3.17 -19.72
CA SER A 29 -5.12 2.88 -18.49
C SER A 29 -5.98 2.04 -17.54
N GLN A 30 -6.26 0.79 -17.91
CA GLN A 30 -6.61 -0.24 -16.93
C GLN A 30 -5.57 -1.36 -17.06
N SER A 31 -4.34 -1.10 -16.62
CA SER A 31 -3.41 -2.18 -16.35
C SER A 31 -4.03 -3.05 -15.25
N LYS A 32 -4.49 -4.25 -15.61
CA LYS A 32 -4.97 -5.28 -14.68
C LYS A 32 -3.90 -5.50 -13.59
N PRO A 33 -4.16 -5.11 -12.33
CA PRO A 33 -3.12 -4.85 -11.32
C PRO A 33 -2.14 -6.00 -11.07
N CYS A 34 -2.61 -7.26 -11.09
CA CYS A 34 -1.78 -8.43 -10.75
C CYS A 34 -1.67 -9.54 -11.81
N GLU A 35 -2.39 -9.49 -12.94
CA GLU A 35 -2.38 -10.54 -13.97
C GLU A 35 -1.33 -10.35 -15.07
N ARG A 36 -0.85 -9.11 -15.29
CA ARG A 36 0.12 -8.78 -16.36
C ARG A 36 1.43 -8.15 -15.89
N THR A 37 1.43 -7.48 -14.73
CA THR A 37 2.48 -6.50 -14.39
C THR A 37 3.13 -6.64 -13.01
N GLY A 38 2.53 -7.30 -12.01
CA GLY A 38 3.15 -7.27 -10.70
C GLY A 38 2.40 -8.07 -9.65
N SER A 39 3.13 -8.95 -8.98
CA SER A 39 2.65 -9.78 -7.88
C SER A 39 2.01 -8.94 -6.77
N CYS A 40 1.02 -9.51 -6.08
CA CYS A 40 0.65 -9.05 -4.74
C CYS A 40 1.78 -9.44 -3.78
N PHE A 41 2.39 -8.48 -3.10
CA PHE A 41 3.55 -8.73 -2.24
C PHE A 41 3.17 -9.51 -0.97
N SER A 42 2.11 -9.06 -0.29
CA SER A 42 1.60 -9.66 0.93
C SER A 42 0.09 -9.89 0.82
N GLY A 43 -0.28 -10.77 -0.10
CA GLY A 43 -1.67 -11.09 -0.38
C GLY A 43 -1.84 -12.00 -1.59
N ARG A 44 -3.09 -12.14 -2.03
CA ARG A 44 -3.46 -13.00 -3.18
C ARG A 44 -4.13 -12.21 -4.29
N CYS A 45 -3.80 -12.55 -5.53
CA CYS A 45 -4.46 -12.00 -6.71
C CYS A 45 -5.81 -12.72 -6.92
N VAL A 46 -6.91 -11.97 -6.93
CA VAL A 46 -8.27 -12.47 -7.17
C VAL A 46 -8.97 -11.51 -8.12
N ASN A 47 -9.44 -12.01 -9.26
CA ASN A 47 -10.12 -11.21 -10.29
C ASN A 47 -9.33 -9.93 -10.65
N SER A 48 -8.05 -10.10 -10.99
CA SER A 48 -7.11 -9.01 -11.27
C SER A 48 -6.84 -8.01 -10.13
N THR A 49 -7.38 -8.22 -8.92
CA THR A 49 -7.21 -7.33 -7.76
C THR A 49 -6.42 -8.01 -6.65
N CYS A 50 -5.55 -7.29 -5.95
CA CYS A 50 -4.86 -7.82 -4.79
C CYS A 50 -5.74 -7.77 -3.54
N LEU A 51 -5.99 -8.94 -2.95
CA LEU A 51 -6.55 -9.06 -1.61
C LEU A 51 -5.41 -9.22 -0.61
N CYS A 52 -5.24 -8.24 0.27
CA CYS A 52 -4.11 -8.19 1.18
C CYS A 52 -4.29 -9.07 2.42
N ASP A 53 -3.18 -9.64 2.87
CA ASP A 53 -3.12 -10.33 4.15
C ASP A 53 -3.34 -9.34 5.30
N PRO A 54 -3.80 -9.82 6.48
CA PRO A 54 -4.06 -8.94 7.61
C PRO A 54 -2.87 -8.05 7.95
N GLY A 55 -3.12 -6.74 8.01
CA GLY A 55 -2.13 -5.71 8.31
C GLY A 55 -1.36 -5.15 7.12
N TRP A 56 -1.62 -5.65 5.92
CA TRP A 56 -1.10 -5.12 4.65
C TRP A 56 -2.17 -4.33 3.87
N VAL A 57 -1.75 -3.30 3.16
CA VAL A 57 -2.60 -2.40 2.36
C VAL A 57 -1.88 -1.91 1.10
N GLY A 58 -2.64 -1.24 0.23
CA GLY A 58 -2.16 -0.72 -1.05
C GLY A 58 -2.56 -1.61 -2.22
N ASP A 59 -2.47 -1.07 -3.43
CA ASP A 59 -2.95 -1.74 -4.65
C ASP A 59 -2.25 -3.08 -4.94
N GLN A 60 -1.04 -3.28 -4.40
CA GLN A 60 -0.24 -4.50 -4.49
C GLN A 60 0.06 -5.11 -3.11
N CYS A 61 -0.61 -4.66 -2.05
CA CYS A 61 -0.32 -5.08 -0.66
C CYS A 61 1.12 -4.81 -0.23
N GLN A 62 1.66 -3.68 -0.67
CA GLN A 62 3.06 -3.30 -0.53
C GLN A 62 3.34 -2.41 0.69
N HIS A 63 2.32 -2.06 1.47
CA HIS A 63 2.48 -1.18 2.62
C HIS A 63 1.92 -1.82 3.88
N CYS A 64 2.68 -1.77 4.96
CA CYS A 64 2.14 -2.10 6.27
C CYS A 64 1.14 -1.02 6.76
N GLN A 65 0.08 -1.43 7.45
CA GLN A 65 -0.78 -0.56 8.27
C GLN A 65 -1.30 -1.24 9.55
N GLY A 66 -0.86 -2.48 9.81
CA GLY A 66 -1.42 -3.31 10.88
C GLY A 66 -0.46 -3.67 12.00
N ARG A 67 -0.92 -4.66 12.77
CA ARG A 67 -0.18 -5.27 13.86
C ARG A 67 0.08 -6.73 13.51
N PHE A 68 1.33 -7.14 13.62
CA PHE A 68 1.76 -8.51 13.38
C PHE A 68 2.13 -9.17 14.69
N LYS A 69 1.81 -10.46 14.81
CA LYS A 69 2.25 -11.30 15.91
C LYS A 69 3.16 -12.38 15.34
N LEU A 70 4.38 -12.46 15.86
CA LEU A 70 5.37 -13.46 15.49
C LEU A 70 5.61 -14.37 16.69
N THR A 71 5.42 -15.67 16.50
CA THR A 71 5.61 -16.70 17.52
C THR A 71 6.70 -17.70 17.15
N GLU A 72 7.24 -17.57 15.93
CA GLU A 72 8.27 -18.47 15.43
C GLU A 72 9.62 -18.19 16.11
N PRO A 73 10.47 -19.22 16.30
CA PRO A 73 11.78 -19.05 16.95
C PRO A 73 12.72 -18.09 16.20
N SER A 74 12.47 -17.87 14.91
CA SER A 74 13.20 -16.93 14.05
C SER A 74 12.31 -16.47 12.91
N GLY A 75 12.61 -15.29 12.35
CA GLY A 75 11.84 -14.73 11.23
C GLY A 75 12.39 -13.38 10.77
N TYR A 76 11.66 -12.73 9.88
CA TYR A 76 11.98 -11.41 9.34
C TYR A 76 10.84 -10.43 9.58
N LEU A 77 11.19 -9.16 9.85
CA LEU A 77 10.27 -8.05 9.98
C LEU A 77 10.46 -7.12 8.78
N THR A 78 9.37 -6.62 8.21
CA THR A 78 9.40 -5.67 7.09
C THR A 78 8.14 -4.83 7.10
N ASP A 79 8.29 -3.54 6.77
CA ASP A 79 7.21 -2.58 6.53
C ASP A 79 6.72 -2.59 5.07
N GLY A 80 7.46 -3.25 4.19
CA GLY A 80 7.14 -3.44 2.79
C GLY A 80 8.36 -3.72 1.91
N PRO A 81 8.12 -4.07 0.64
CA PRO A 81 9.15 -4.31 -0.38
C PRO A 81 9.71 -3.01 -1.00
N ILE A 82 9.08 -1.88 -0.70
CA ILE A 82 9.41 -0.55 -1.23
C ILE A 82 9.53 0.44 -0.07
N ASN A 83 9.90 1.68 -0.38
CA ASN A 83 9.95 2.75 0.62
C ASN A 83 8.62 2.86 1.38
N TYR A 84 8.74 3.10 2.69
CA TYR A 84 7.58 3.30 3.55
C TYR A 84 6.70 4.45 3.06
N LYS A 85 5.40 4.33 3.32
CA LYS A 85 4.41 5.36 2.99
C LYS A 85 4.27 6.36 4.15
N TYR A 86 3.97 7.62 3.82
CA TYR A 86 3.66 8.63 4.83
C TYR A 86 2.51 8.18 5.74
N LYS A 87 2.61 8.53 7.03
CA LYS A 87 1.60 8.18 8.07
C LYS A 87 1.36 6.68 8.25
N THR A 88 2.31 5.84 7.85
CA THR A 88 2.29 4.41 8.15
C THR A 88 2.48 4.17 9.64
N LYS A 89 1.71 3.24 10.19
CA LYS A 89 1.87 2.73 11.55
C LYS A 89 1.94 1.22 11.50
N CYS A 90 3.17 0.71 11.56
CA CYS A 90 3.43 -0.72 11.62
C CYS A 90 3.82 -1.13 13.03
N THR A 91 3.33 -2.27 13.51
CA THR A 91 3.69 -2.79 14.83
C THR A 91 3.90 -4.29 14.76
N TRP A 92 4.98 -4.78 15.36
CA TRP A 92 5.27 -6.20 15.48
C TRP A 92 5.38 -6.57 16.95
N LEU A 93 4.60 -7.56 17.38
CA LEU A 93 4.71 -8.22 18.67
C LEU A 93 5.44 -9.54 18.46
N ILE A 94 6.61 -9.69 19.07
CA ILE A 94 7.43 -10.90 18.97
C ILE A 94 7.30 -11.64 20.30
N GLU A 95 6.64 -12.79 20.28
CA GLU A 95 6.46 -13.65 21.43
C GLU A 95 7.49 -14.77 21.39
N GLY A 96 8.53 -14.63 22.22
CA GLY A 96 9.54 -15.68 22.40
C GLY A 96 9.09 -16.74 23.41
N TYR A 97 9.83 -17.85 23.47
CA TYR A 97 9.65 -18.83 24.53
C TYR A 97 10.04 -18.26 25.90
N PRO A 98 9.48 -18.78 27.01
CA PRO A 98 9.89 -18.39 28.35
C PRO A 98 11.41 -18.48 28.52
N ASN A 99 12.01 -17.42 29.09
CA ASN A 99 13.45 -17.27 29.30
C ASN A 99 14.31 -17.22 28.03
N ALA A 100 13.72 -17.08 26.85
CA ALA A 100 14.47 -16.83 25.62
C ALA A 100 14.93 -15.37 25.56
N VAL A 101 16.14 -15.16 25.01
CA VAL A 101 16.63 -13.82 24.69
C VAL A 101 16.38 -13.56 23.20
N LEU A 102 15.57 -12.55 22.90
CA LEU A 102 15.31 -12.12 21.53
C LEU A 102 16.49 -11.29 21.02
N ARG A 103 17.00 -11.64 19.84
CA ARG A 103 18.07 -10.89 19.16
C ARG A 103 17.54 -10.28 17.86
N LEU A 104 17.49 -8.96 17.80
CA LEU A 104 17.11 -8.22 16.60
C LEU A 104 18.36 -7.82 15.80
N ARG A 105 18.31 -7.98 14.47
CA ARG A 105 19.34 -7.53 13.54
C ARG A 105 18.69 -6.74 12.41
N PHE A 106 19.13 -5.50 12.25
CA PHE A 106 18.72 -4.65 11.14
C PHE A 106 19.62 -4.92 9.94
N ASN A 107 19.04 -5.42 8.85
CA ASN A 107 19.75 -5.59 7.59
C ASN A 107 19.67 -4.30 6.74
N HIS A 108 18.50 -3.67 6.74
CA HIS A 108 18.24 -2.39 6.09
C HIS A 108 17.39 -1.54 7.02
N PHE A 109 17.76 -0.28 7.20
CA PHE A 109 17.03 0.67 8.02
C PHE A 109 17.34 2.09 7.54
N ALA A 110 16.31 2.83 7.17
CA ALA A 110 16.39 4.22 6.78
C ALA A 110 15.06 4.90 7.07
N THR A 111 15.10 6.03 7.78
CA THR A 111 13.91 6.83 8.09
C THR A 111 14.16 8.31 7.80
N GLU A 112 13.10 9.10 7.64
CA GLU A 112 13.22 10.55 7.49
C GLU A 112 13.73 11.17 8.79
N CYS A 113 14.86 11.87 8.68
CA CYS A 113 15.46 12.56 9.81
C CYS A 113 14.47 13.55 10.44
N SER A 114 14.38 13.53 11.77
CA SER A 114 13.56 14.41 12.62
C SER A 114 12.08 14.04 12.76
N TRP A 115 11.49 13.27 11.83
CA TRP A 115 10.05 12.97 11.85
C TRP A 115 9.80 11.51 12.19
N ASP A 116 10.45 10.60 11.47
CA ASP A 116 10.16 9.18 11.56
C ASP A 116 11.08 8.49 12.55
N HIS A 117 10.50 7.59 13.34
CA HIS A 117 11.18 6.91 14.43
C HIS A 117 10.63 5.49 14.58
N MET A 118 11.52 4.53 14.82
CA MET A 118 11.14 3.19 15.24
C MET A 118 11.41 3.02 16.74
N TYR A 119 10.40 2.57 17.47
CA TYR A 119 10.46 2.37 18.91
C TYR A 119 10.48 0.87 19.22
N VAL A 120 11.37 0.46 20.13
CA VAL A 120 11.47 -0.92 20.59
C VAL A 120 11.15 -0.96 22.09
N TYR A 121 10.09 -1.68 22.43
CA TYR A 121 9.64 -1.86 23.81
C TYR A 121 9.91 -3.31 24.25
N ASP A 122 10.35 -3.49 25.49
CA ASP A 122 10.56 -4.81 26.10
C ASP A 122 9.31 -5.23 26.90
N GLY A 123 8.34 -5.81 26.20
CA GLY A 123 7.07 -6.26 26.75
C GLY A 123 6.00 -6.39 25.67
N ASP A 124 4.74 -6.55 26.08
CA ASP A 124 3.62 -6.85 25.19
C ASP A 124 2.91 -5.63 24.60
N SER A 125 3.31 -4.41 24.99
CA SER A 125 2.63 -3.18 24.61
C SER A 125 3.53 -1.95 24.63
N ILE A 126 3.01 -0.83 24.12
CA ILE A 126 3.68 0.49 24.13
C ILE A 126 3.87 1.09 25.53
N TYR A 127 3.29 0.47 26.56
CA TYR A 127 3.43 0.89 27.95
C TYR A 127 4.58 0.18 28.67
N ALA A 128 5.20 -0.80 28.02
CA ALA A 128 6.36 -1.51 28.54
C ALA A 128 7.63 -0.63 28.49
N PRO A 129 8.74 -1.03 29.13
CA PRO A 129 10.01 -0.31 29.06
C PRO A 129 10.47 -0.05 27.62
N LEU A 130 10.70 1.22 27.26
CA LEU A 130 11.30 1.62 26.00
C LEU A 130 12.81 1.35 26.06
N ILE A 131 13.30 0.41 25.26
CA ILE A 131 14.71 0.00 25.27
C ILE A 131 15.53 0.58 24.12
N ALA A 132 14.88 1.04 23.04
CA ALA A 132 15.57 1.72 21.95
C ALA A 132 14.63 2.65 21.15
N VAL A 133 15.23 3.72 20.62
CA VAL A 133 14.64 4.59 19.59
C VAL A 133 15.63 4.67 18.43
N LEU A 134 15.20 4.25 17.25
CA LEU A 134 16.02 4.23 16.03
C LEU A 134 15.55 5.32 15.07
N ARG A 135 16.52 5.97 14.42
CA ARG A 135 16.39 7.06 13.45
C ARG A 135 17.26 6.75 12.23
#